data_AF-A0AAV3Q7L9-F1
#
_entry.id   AF-A0AAV3Q7L9-F1
#
_cell.length_a   1.000
_cell.length_b   1.000
_cell.length_c   1.000
_cell.angle_alpha   90.00
_cell.angle_beta   90.00
_cell.angle_gamma   90.00
#
_symmetry.space_group_name_H-M   'P 1'
#
loop_
_entity.id
_entity.type
_entity.pdbx_description
1 polymer ?
#
loop_
_entity_poly.entity_id
_entity_poly.type
_entity_poly.pdbx_seq_one_letter_code
_entity_poly.pdbx_strand_id
1 'polypeptide(L)'
;MCNDFTNLNKACQKDYYPLPCLGRLVDGSARYEVFDFLDASRGYHQILLHEDDQVKTRFIIEYGLYYWRVMPFGLKIVGATYQKMVNSIFKEQIGRNMEIYVDDMLVKSKVRDDHPSNLRESLEGLHDC
;
A
#
# COMPACT_ATOMS: atom_id res chain seq x y z
N MET A 1 -6.03 10.07 14.91
CA MET A 1 -6.58 9.19 15.96
C MET A 1 -5.82 7.88 15.88
N CYS A 2 -5.35 7.35 17.01
CA CYS A 2 -4.60 6.08 17.07
C CYS A 2 -5.35 5.14 18.00
N ASN A 3 -5.67 3.94 17.51
CA ASN A 3 -6.45 2.94 18.24
C ASN A 3 -5.54 1.76 18.58
N ASP A 4 -5.58 1.30 19.83
CA ASP A 4 -4.81 0.11 20.24
C ASP A 4 -5.50 -1.17 19.75
N PHE A 5 -4.98 -1.73 18.66
CA PHE A 5 -5.43 -3.01 18.12
C PHE A 5 -4.62 -4.21 18.62
N THR A 6 -3.81 -4.08 19.68
CA THR A 6 -2.92 -5.16 20.15
C THR A 6 -3.65 -6.49 20.37
N ASN A 7 -4.80 -6.47 21.06
CA ASN A 7 -5.57 -7.69 21.32
C ASN A 7 -6.26 -8.23 20.08
N LEU A 8 -6.81 -7.36 19.24
CA LEU A 8 -7.42 -7.74 17.96
C LEU A 8 -6.37 -8.39 17.04
N ASN A 9 -5.17 -7.80 16.97
CA ASN A 9 -4.06 -8.33 16.20
C ASN A 9 -3.60 -9.71 16.70
N LYS A 10 -3.67 -9.99 18.01
CA LYS A 10 -3.38 -11.35 18.53
C LYS A 10 -4.42 -12.38 18.07
N ALA A 11 -5.69 -12.00 18.02
CA ALA A 11 -6.79 -12.88 17.64
C ALA A 11 -6.94 -13.08 16.12
N CYS A 12 -6.56 -12.09 15.31
CA CYS A 12 -6.62 -12.21 13.85
C CYS A 12 -5.69 -13.31 13.33
N GLN A 13 -6.01 -13.94 12.19
CA GLN A 13 -5.05 -14.79 11.49
C GLN A 13 -4.00 -13.92 10.80
N LYS A 14 -2.73 -14.36 10.76
CA LYS A 14 -1.68 -13.64 10.04
C LYS A 14 -1.79 -13.94 8.54
N ASP A 15 -1.80 -12.90 7.73
CA ASP A 15 -1.71 -13.00 6.27
C ASP A 15 -0.23 -13.08 5.88
N TYR A 16 0.17 -14.16 5.22
CA TYR A 16 1.56 -14.42 4.81
C TYR A 16 1.83 -14.00 3.38
N TYR A 17 1.11 -12.98 2.89
CA TYR A 17 1.38 -12.45 1.56
C TYR A 17 2.85 -12.00 1.44
N PRO A 18 3.57 -12.42 0.38
CA PRO A 18 4.99 -12.13 0.26
C PRO A 18 5.18 -10.63 0.05
N LEU A 19 5.84 -9.99 1.01
CA LEU A 19 6.34 -8.64 0.81
C LEU A 19 7.62 -8.69 -0.03
N PRO A 20 7.79 -7.78 -1.00
CA PRO A 20 8.99 -7.75 -1.80
C PRO A 20 10.23 -7.51 -0.93
N CYS A 21 11.33 -8.17 -1.29
CA CYS A 21 12.60 -8.00 -0.61
C CYS A 21 13.24 -6.67 -1.01
N LEU A 22 13.43 -5.77 -0.04
CA LEU A 22 13.98 -4.43 -0.29
C LEU A 22 15.31 -4.47 -1.06
N GLY A 23 16.23 -5.39 -0.70
CA GLY A 23 17.50 -5.54 -1.40
C GLY A 23 17.32 -5.85 -2.89
N ARG A 24 16.35 -6.72 -3.23
CA ARG A 24 16.03 -7.04 -4.63
C ARG A 24 15.46 -5.84 -5.38
N LEU A 25 14.65 -5.01 -4.72
CA LEU A 25 14.10 -3.78 -5.32
C LEU A 25 15.21 -2.76 -5.61
N VAL A 26 16.17 -2.61 -4.69
CA VAL A 26 17.33 -1.73 -4.85
C VAL A 26 18.23 -2.22 -5.98
N ASP A 27 18.59 -3.50 -6.00
CA ASP A 27 19.41 -4.10 -7.06
C ASP A 27 18.73 -4.01 -8.43
N GLY A 28 17.40 -4.21 -8.46
CA GLY A 28 16.58 -4.06 -9.65
C GLY A 28 16.51 -2.61 -10.16
N SER A 29 16.86 -1.64 -9.33
CA SER A 29 16.80 -0.22 -9.63
C SER A 29 18.17 0.36 -9.98
N ALA A 30 19.28 -0.24 -9.52
CA ALA A 30 20.65 0.25 -9.76
C ALA A 30 21.07 0.46 -11.24
N ARG A 31 20.31 -0.06 -12.21
CA ARG A 31 20.59 0.07 -13.66
C ARG A 31 19.79 1.17 -14.37
N TYR A 32 19.03 1.97 -13.63
CA TYR A 32 18.19 3.04 -14.19
C TYR A 32 18.83 4.41 -13.93
N GLU A 33 18.55 5.37 -14.80
CA GLU A 33 19.21 6.69 -14.78
C GLU A 33 18.46 7.68 -13.87
N VAL A 34 17.13 7.58 -13.82
CA VAL A 34 16.25 8.50 -13.10
C VAL A 34 15.19 7.73 -12.32
N PHE A 35 14.87 8.24 -11.13
CA PHE A 35 13.89 7.68 -10.23
C PHE A 35 13.07 8.78 -9.57
N ASP A 36 11.78 8.52 -9.38
CA ASP A 36 10.89 9.30 -8.53
C ASP A 36 10.27 8.40 -7.46
N PHE A 37 10.25 8.90 -6.23
CA PHE A 37 9.58 8.25 -5.11
C PHE A 37 8.19 8.85 -4.93
N LEU A 38 7.17 8.00 -4.94
CA LEU A 38 5.79 8.34 -4.65
C LEU A 38 5.42 7.69 -3.32
N ASP A 39 4.83 8.47 -2.43
CA ASP A 39 4.37 8.03 -1.11
C ASP A 39 2.84 8.03 -1.07
N ALA A 40 2.26 6.84 -0.89
CA ALA A 40 0.83 6.66 -0.70
C ALA A 40 0.44 6.67 0.80
N SER A 41 0.91 7.66 1.55
CA SER A 41 0.69 7.81 3.01
C SER A 41 -0.76 7.70 3.51
N ARG A 42 -1.77 7.85 2.64
CA ARG A 42 -3.19 7.68 2.97
C ARG A 42 -3.84 6.45 2.31
N GLY A 43 -3.05 5.61 1.65
CA GLY A 43 -3.50 4.48 0.85
C GLY A 43 -4.33 3.47 1.64
N TYR A 44 -3.96 3.18 2.90
CA TYR A 44 -4.76 2.26 3.72
C TYR A 44 -6.20 2.73 3.95
N HIS A 45 -6.40 4.04 4.13
CA HIS A 45 -7.73 4.60 4.33
C HIS A 45 -8.60 4.61 3.06
N GLN A 46 -8.06 4.18 1.91
CA GLN A 46 -8.82 3.98 0.68
C GLN A 46 -9.36 2.54 0.57
N ILE A 47 -8.81 1.59 1.35
CA ILE A 47 -9.30 0.21 1.37
C ILE A 47 -10.54 0.11 2.25
N LEU A 48 -11.66 -0.30 1.66
CA LEU A 48 -12.87 -0.64 2.41
C LEU A 48 -12.67 -1.91 3.24
N LEU A 49 -13.06 -1.85 4.51
CA LEU A 49 -13.18 -3.04 5.34
C LEU A 49 -14.45 -3.79 4.96
N HIS A 50 -14.34 -5.12 4.93
CA HIS A 50 -15.51 -6.00 4.81
C HIS A 50 -16.52 -5.67 5.91
N GLU A 51 -17.81 -5.61 5.58
CA GLU A 51 -18.86 -5.13 6.50
C GLU A 51 -18.86 -5.89 7.84
N ASP A 52 -18.67 -7.21 7.80
CA ASP A 52 -18.58 -8.08 8.98
C ASP A 52 -17.32 -7.84 9.85
N ASP A 53 -16.29 -7.21 9.29
CA ASP A 53 -15.03 -6.91 9.99
C ASP A 53 -15.01 -5.49 10.56
N GLN A 54 -15.78 -4.55 9.97
CA GLN A 54 -15.90 -3.17 10.46
C GLN A 54 -16.24 -3.16 11.96
N VAL A 55 -17.18 -4.01 12.34
CA VAL A 55 -17.66 -4.17 13.72
C VAL A 55 -16.57 -4.60 14.72
N LYS A 56 -15.50 -5.24 14.25
CA LYS A 56 -14.37 -5.70 15.08
C LYS A 56 -13.39 -4.56 15.39
N THR A 57 -13.45 -3.48 14.61
CA THR A 57 -12.62 -2.28 14.77
C THR A 57 -13.27 -1.20 15.65
N ARG A 58 -14.27 -1.58 16.44
CA ARG A 58 -15.01 -0.66 17.31
C ARG A 58 -14.10 0.04 18.31
N PHE A 59 -14.37 1.30 18.57
CA PHE A 59 -13.70 2.10 19.57
C PHE A 59 -14.65 3.10 20.22
N ILE A 60 -14.32 3.53 21.42
CA ILE A 60 -15.13 4.44 22.22
C ILE A 60 -14.45 5.81 22.21
N ILE A 61 -15.23 6.85 21.98
CA ILE A 61 -14.88 8.24 22.26
C ILE A 61 -15.93 8.85 23.20
N GLU A 62 -15.69 10.06 23.69
CA GLU A 62 -16.60 10.77 24.63
C GLU A 62 -18.06 10.81 24.15
N TYR A 63 -18.27 10.84 22.83
CA TYR A 63 -19.58 10.96 22.20
C TYR A 63 -20.23 9.63 21.78
N GLY A 64 -19.58 8.49 22.02
CA GLY A 64 -20.18 7.18 21.77
C GLY A 64 -19.24 6.13 21.17
N LEU A 65 -19.86 5.06 20.65
CA LEU A 65 -19.20 3.92 20.04
C LEU A 65 -19.16 4.07 18.51
N TYR A 66 -17.97 4.05 17.95
CA TYR A 66 -17.71 4.15 16.52
C TYR A 66 -16.94 2.93 16.04
N TYR A 67 -16.85 2.75 14.73
CA TYR A 67 -16.04 1.72 14.10
C TYR A 67 -15.49 2.24 12.76
N TRP A 68 -14.44 1.60 12.25
CA TRP A 68 -13.84 1.98 10.99
C TRP A 68 -14.56 1.33 9.80
N ARG A 69 -14.84 2.11 8.76
CA ARG A 69 -15.36 1.63 7.47
C ARG A 69 -14.25 1.30 6.47
N VAL A 70 -13.12 1.98 6.62
CA VAL A 70 -11.89 1.80 5.83
C VAL A 70 -10.80 1.25 6.73
N MET A 71 -9.74 0.65 6.18
CA MET A 71 -8.66 0.09 7.00
C MET A 71 -7.97 1.17 7.85
N PRO A 72 -8.02 1.08 9.20
CA PRO A 72 -7.25 1.95 10.06
C PRO A 72 -5.78 1.50 10.16
N PHE A 73 -4.91 2.45 10.47
CA PHE A 73 -3.55 2.16 10.89
C PHE A 73 -3.50 1.24 12.12
N GLY A 74 -2.46 0.41 12.21
CA GLY A 74 -2.18 -0.44 13.38
C GLY A 74 -2.80 -1.83 13.32
N LEU A 75 -3.65 -2.14 12.34
CA LEU A 75 -4.10 -3.51 12.07
C LEU A 75 -2.99 -4.30 11.36
N LYS A 76 -2.69 -5.50 11.86
CA LYS A 76 -1.56 -6.31 11.36
C LYS A 76 -1.71 -6.81 9.92
N ILE A 77 -2.94 -6.84 9.41
CA ILE A 77 -3.27 -7.35 8.08
C ILE A 77 -3.12 -6.29 6.99
N VAL A 78 -3.06 -5.01 7.37
CA VAL A 78 -3.18 -3.87 6.46
C VAL A 78 -2.09 -3.87 5.41
N GLY A 79 -0.83 -4.05 5.80
CA GLY A 79 0.28 -4.07 4.83
C GLY A 79 0.16 -5.19 3.80
N ALA A 80 -0.32 -6.37 4.19
CA ALA A 80 -0.52 -7.49 3.27
C ALA A 80 -1.70 -7.23 2.31
N THR A 81 -2.81 -6.68 2.81
CA THR A 81 -3.96 -6.32 1.97
C THR A 81 -3.60 -5.20 1.00
N TYR A 82 -2.89 -4.17 1.47
CA TYR A 82 -2.43 -3.08 0.63
C TYR A 82 -1.49 -3.58 -0.46
N GLN A 83 -0.49 -4.40 -0.11
CA GLN A 83 0.42 -4.99 -1.09
C GLN A 83 -0.32 -5.83 -2.15
N LYS A 84 -1.34 -6.60 -1.76
CA LYS A 84 -2.19 -7.36 -2.73
C LYS A 84 -2.89 -6.44 -3.71
N MET A 85 -3.47 -5.36 -3.20
CA MET A 85 -4.20 -4.37 -4.00
C MET A 85 -3.26 -3.71 -5.01
N VAL A 86 -2.17 -3.09 -4.56
CA VAL A 86 -1.21 -2.41 -5.44
C VAL A 86 -0.54 -3.37 -6.44
N ASN A 87 -0.27 -4.62 -6.04
CA ASN A 87 0.24 -5.64 -6.97
C ASN A 87 -0.76 -5.99 -8.07
N SER A 88 -2.06 -5.90 -7.79
CA SER A 88 -3.12 -6.15 -8.78
C SER A 88 -3.26 -5.00 -9.76
N ILE A 89 -3.20 -3.75 -9.27
CA ILE A 89 -3.30 -2.54 -10.10
C ILE A 89 -2.09 -2.39 -11.00
N PHE A 90 -0.88 -2.49 -10.42
CA PHE A 90 0.37 -2.21 -11.13
C PHE A 90 1.05 -3.48 -11.68
N LYS A 91 0.30 -4.57 -11.86
CA LYS A 91 0.85 -5.86 -12.28
C LYS A 91 1.73 -5.77 -13.54
N GLU A 92 1.35 -4.93 -14.50
CA GLU A 92 2.05 -4.74 -15.77
C GLU A 92 3.22 -3.71 -15.69
N GLN A 93 3.28 -2.92 -14.60
CA GLN A 93 4.32 -1.91 -14.36
C GLN A 93 5.42 -2.41 -13.42
N ILE A 94 5.07 -3.26 -12.45
CA ILE A 94 5.99 -3.81 -11.46
C ILE A 94 7.14 -4.57 -12.15
N GLY A 95 8.38 -4.19 -11.84
CA GLY A 95 9.60 -4.73 -12.42
C GLY A 95 10.01 -4.11 -13.76
N ARG A 96 9.08 -3.47 -14.50
CA ARG A 96 9.35 -2.78 -15.77
C ARG A 96 9.80 -1.34 -15.55
N ASN A 97 8.90 -0.52 -15.03
CA ASN A 97 9.12 0.90 -14.76
C ASN A 97 8.69 1.31 -13.35
N MET A 98 8.16 0.39 -12.56
CA MET A 98 7.78 0.62 -11.17
C MET A 98 8.30 -0.48 -10.25
N GLU A 99 8.64 -0.15 -9.01
CA GLU A 99 8.84 -1.08 -7.90
C GLU A 99 7.98 -0.60 -6.73
N ILE A 100 7.33 -1.51 -6.01
CA ILE A 100 6.43 -1.13 -4.91
C ILE A 100 6.82 -1.89 -3.65
N TYR A 101 6.94 -1.16 -2.55
CA TYR A 101 7.11 -1.71 -1.22
C TYR A 101 6.08 -1.08 -0.27
N VAL A 102 4.97 -1.80 -0.04
CA VAL A 102 3.85 -1.29 0.75
C VAL A 102 3.42 0.08 0.22
N ASP A 103 3.59 1.17 0.98
CA ASP A 103 3.16 2.53 0.60
C ASP A 103 4.20 3.28 -0.25
N ASP A 104 5.43 2.78 -0.32
CA ASP A 104 6.53 3.38 -1.07
C ASP A 104 6.54 2.83 -2.50
N MET A 105 6.27 3.69 -3.48
CA MET A 105 6.35 3.36 -4.89
C MET A 105 7.51 4.08 -5.54
N LEU A 106 8.33 3.34 -6.27
CA LEU A 106 9.49 3.84 -6.98
C LEU A 106 9.24 3.73 -8.49
N VAL A 107 9.08 4.87 -9.16
CA VAL A 107 9.02 4.92 -10.62
C VAL A 107 10.43 5.10 -11.16
N LYS A 108 10.84 4.29 -12.12
CA LYS A 108 12.21 4.24 -12.64
C LYS A 108 12.25 4.23 -14.16
N SER A 109 13.23 4.93 -14.72
CA SER A 109 13.42 5.01 -16.17
C SER A 109 14.89 4.91 -16.56
N LYS A 110 15.16 4.13 -17.62
CA LYS A 110 16.53 3.91 -18.11
C LYS A 110 17.07 5.13 -18.87
N VAL A 111 16.17 5.89 -19.48
CA VAL A 111 16.46 7.11 -20.24
C VAL A 111 15.63 8.22 -19.62
N ARG A 112 16.26 9.36 -19.36
CA ARG A 112 15.59 10.54 -18.76
C ARG A 112 14.37 11.01 -19.56
N ASP A 113 14.44 11.01 -20.89
CA ASP A 113 13.38 11.53 -21.75
C ASP A 113 12.09 10.69 -21.71
N ASP A 114 12.20 9.40 -21.39
CA ASP A 114 11.05 8.51 -21.21
C ASP A 114 10.39 8.68 -19.83
N HIS A 115 11.08 9.32 -18.88
CA HIS A 115 10.64 9.38 -17.48
C HIS A 115 9.29 10.09 -17.29
N PRO A 116 9.01 11.24 -17.92
CA PRO A 116 7.70 11.89 -17.81
C PRO A 116 6.55 11.00 -18.27
N SER A 117 6.77 10.20 -19.32
CA SER A 117 5.77 9.26 -19.84
C SER A 117 5.53 8.09 -18.88
N ASN A 118 6.60 7.52 -18.31
CA ASN A 118 6.48 6.47 -17.30
C ASN A 118 5.79 6.97 -16.03
N LEU A 119 6.16 8.17 -15.56
CA LEU A 119 5.53 8.79 -14.39
C LEU A 119 4.04 9.04 -14.63
N ARG A 120 3.68 9.54 -15.81
CA ARG A 120 2.29 9.76 -16.18
C ARG A 120 1.48 8.46 -16.16
N GLU A 121 2.00 7.40 -16.77
CA GLU A 121 1.36 6.08 -16.79
C GLU A 121 1.11 5.55 -15.37
N SER A 122 2.07 5.75 -14.46
CA SER A 122 1.98 5.36 -13.06
C SER A 122 0.97 6.19 -12.27
N LEU A 123 0.93 7.51 -12.49
CA LEU A 123 -0.04 8.40 -11.84
C LEU A 123 -1.47 8.17 -12.34
N GLU A 124 -1.66 7.82 -13.62
CA GLU A 124 -2.96 7.45 -14.17
C GLU A 124 -3.47 6.16 -13.51
N GLY A 125 -2.61 5.15 -13.32
CA GLY A 125 -2.96 3.93 -12.58
C GLY A 125 -3.38 4.16 -11.12
N LEU A 126 -2.81 5.18 -10.46
CA LEU A 126 -3.22 5.60 -9.10
C LEU A 126 -4.58 6.29 -9.08
N HIS A 127 -4.97 6.98 -10.15
CA HIS A 127 -6.27 7.65 -10.25
C HIS A 127 -7.42 6.65 -10.50
N ASP A 128 -7.11 5.51 -11.12
CA ASP A 128 -8.08 4.44 -11.40
C ASP A 128 -8.29 3.48 -10.20
N CYS A 129 -7.63 3.73 -9.05
CA CYS A 129 -7.74 2.96 -7.80
C CYS A 129 -8.97 3.32 -6.95
#